data_AF-A0A4Q2YLV9-F1
#
_entry.id   AF-A0A4Q2YLV9-F1
#
_cell.length_a   1.000
_cell.length_b   1.000
_cell.length_c   1.000
_cell.angle_alpha   90.00
_cell.angle_beta   90.00
_cell.angle_gamma   90.00
#
_symmetry.space_group_name_H-M   'P 1'
#
loop_
_entity.id
_entity.type
_entity.pdbx_description
1 polymer ?
#
loop_
_entity_poly.entity_id
_entity_poly.type
_entity_poly.pdbx_seq_one_letter_code
_entity_poly.pdbx_strand_id
1 'polypeptide(L)'
;MDVLVDGVSFDALQVGARVLWEIKTHQFDLYNAYVRRQEIEKEFKQLDKERKAAAACGYGFVVGVSSEQHKEALLRRDQTLDVVVTGCKR
;
A
#
# COMPACT_ATOMS: atom_id res chain seq x y z
N MET A 1 -3.19 8.97 11.38
CA MET A 1 -2.16 9.16 12.42
C MET A 1 -1.28 7.97 12.29
N ASP A 2 0.00 8.24 12.07
CA ASP A 2 0.97 7.22 11.77
C ASP A 2 1.20 6.36 13.00
N VAL A 3 1.46 5.08 12.78
CA VAL A 3 1.68 4.11 13.85
C VAL A 3 2.91 3.26 13.53
N LEU A 4 3.60 2.82 14.59
CA LEU A 4 4.74 1.91 14.48
C LEU A 4 4.35 0.53 15.02
N VAL A 5 4.42 -0.50 14.18
CA VAL A 5 4.13 -1.90 14.54
C VAL A 5 5.28 -2.77 14.08
N ASP A 6 5.83 -3.56 14.99
CA ASP A 6 7.01 -4.42 14.75
C ASP A 6 8.21 -3.65 14.14
N GLY A 7 8.40 -2.39 14.56
CA GLY A 7 9.44 -1.52 14.03
C GLY A 7 9.21 -1.02 12.60
N VAL A 8 8.02 -1.22 12.03
CA VAL A 8 7.60 -0.73 10.71
C VAL A 8 6.55 0.37 10.87
N SER A 9 6.69 1.44 10.09
CA SER A 9 5.76 2.59 10.11
C SER A 9 4.60 2.34 9.14
N PHE A 10 3.41 2.78 9.54
CA PHE A 10 2.19 2.75 8.74
C PHE A 10 1.48 4.09 8.87
N ASP A 11 0.79 4.54 7.83
CA ASP A 11 0.12 5.85 7.79
C ASP A 11 -1.13 5.93 8.68
N ALA A 12 -1.79 4.78 8.90
CA ALA A 12 -2.95 4.74 9.79
C ALA A 12 -3.23 3.36 10.40
N LEU A 13 -3.80 3.39 11.60
CA LEU A 13 -4.48 2.26 12.24
C LEU A 13 -6.00 2.52 12.24
N GLN A 14 -6.77 1.60 11.65
CA GLN A 14 -8.22 1.61 11.75
C GLN A 14 -8.67 0.88 13.02
N VAL A 15 -8.96 1.67 14.05
CA VAL A 15 -9.44 1.18 15.34
C VAL A 15 -10.81 0.51 15.16
N GLY A 16 -10.99 -0.70 15.72
CA GLY A 16 -12.21 -1.51 15.60
C GLY A 16 -12.12 -2.64 14.58
N ALA A 17 -11.35 -2.46 13.49
CA ALA A 17 -11.10 -3.51 12.49
C ALA A 17 -9.73 -4.20 12.65
N ARG A 18 -8.83 -3.63 13.47
CA ARG A 18 -7.41 -4.04 13.58
C ARG A 18 -6.73 -4.13 12.20
N VAL A 19 -6.87 -3.07 11.41
CA VAL A 19 -6.28 -2.96 10.07
C VAL A 19 -5.27 -1.81 10.05
N LEU A 20 -4.07 -2.09 9.54
CA LEU A 20 -3.05 -1.09 9.25
C LEU A 20 -3.13 -0.67 7.79
N TRP A 21 -2.91 0.61 7.55
CA TRP A 21 -3.02 1.23 6.24
C TRP A 21 -1.69 1.85 5.82
N GLU A 22 -1.33 1.62 4.56
CA GLU A 22 -0.29 2.34 3.84
C GLU A 22 -0.93 3.10 2.68
N ILE A 23 -0.70 4.41 2.55
CA ILE A 23 -1.38 5.30 1.61
C ILE A 23 -0.37 5.86 0.58
N LYS A 24 -0.49 5.39 -0.66
CA LYS A 24 0.28 5.89 -1.81
C LYS A 24 -0.47 7.03 -2.50
N THR A 25 0.06 8.23 -2.36
CA THR A 25 -0.50 9.47 -2.96
C THR A 25 0.19 9.89 -4.25
N HIS A 26 1.14 9.11 -4.77
CA HIS A 26 1.88 9.44 -5.98
C HIS A 26 0.96 9.58 -7.20
N GLN A 27 1.36 10.45 -8.14
CA GLN A 27 0.68 10.63 -9.43
C GLN A 27 1.11 9.53 -10.42
N PHE A 28 0.92 8.26 -10.03
CA PHE A 28 1.36 7.07 -10.76
C PHE A 28 0.94 7.11 -12.24
N ASP A 29 -0.25 7.64 -12.50
CA ASP A 29 -0.85 7.74 -13.84
C ASP A 29 -0.15 8.74 -14.76
N LEU A 30 0.68 9.64 -14.23
CA LEU A 30 1.44 10.58 -15.05
C LEU A 30 2.82 10.05 -15.42
N TYR A 31 3.27 8.98 -14.78
CA TYR A 31 4.56 8.38 -15.07
C TYR A 31 4.53 7.63 -16.41
N ASN A 32 5.66 7.64 -17.12
CA ASN A 32 5.83 6.79 -18.29
C ASN A 32 5.91 5.31 -17.88
N ALA A 33 5.73 4.41 -18.85
CA ALA A 33 5.66 2.97 -18.59
C ALA A 33 6.93 2.40 -17.91
N TYR A 34 8.11 2.95 -18.21
CA TYR A 34 9.36 2.51 -17.57
C TYR A 34 9.37 2.86 -16.08
N VAL A 35 9.04 4.11 -15.74
CA VAL A 35 8.99 4.60 -14.35
C VAL A 35 7.92 3.85 -13.57
N ARG A 36 6.72 3.63 -14.14
CA ARG A 36 5.66 2.85 -13.48
C ARG A 36 6.13 1.46 -13.07
N ARG A 37 6.85 0.74 -13.94
CA ARG A 37 7.37 -0.60 -13.62
C ARG A 37 8.37 -0.56 -12.47
N GLN A 38 9.31 0.38 -12.52
CA GLN A 38 10.32 0.55 -11.46
C GLN A 38 9.67 0.94 -10.12
N GLU A 39 8.63 1.76 -10.15
CA GLU A 39 7.89 2.17 -8.95
C GLU A 39 7.19 0.96 -8.30
N ILE A 40 6.43 0.18 -9.09
CA ILE A 40 5.77 -1.04 -8.60
C ILE A 40 6.77 -2.05 -8.02
N GLU A 41 7.94 -2.22 -8.63
CA GLU A 41 8.97 -3.14 -8.11
C GLU A 41 9.52 -2.69 -6.74
N LYS A 42 9.65 -1.38 -6.53
CA LYS A 42 10.11 -0.82 -5.24
C LYS A 42 9.00 -0.91 -4.20
N GLU A 43 7.81 -0.44 -4.54
CA GLU A 43 6.64 -0.47 -3.67
C GLU A 43 6.34 -1.90 -3.21
N PHE A 44 6.38 -2.88 -4.12
CA PHE A 44 6.08 -4.26 -3.77
C PHE A 44 7.02 -4.83 -2.69
N LYS A 45 8.31 -4.48 -2.73
CA LYS A 45 9.27 -4.90 -1.69
C LYS A 45 8.95 -4.29 -0.33
N GLN A 46 8.51 -3.04 -0.32
CA GLN A 46 8.09 -2.35 0.89
C GLN A 46 6.78 -2.93 1.43
N LEU A 47 5.77 -3.07 0.58
CA LEU A 47 4.46 -3.62 0.94
C LEU A 47 4.56 -5.06 1.47
N ASP A 48 5.46 -5.89 0.93
CA ASP A 48 5.67 -7.25 1.46
C ASP A 48 6.25 -7.22 2.89
N LYS A 49 7.16 -6.28 3.18
CA LYS A 49 7.70 -6.10 4.54
C LYS A 49 6.62 -5.61 5.51
N GLU A 50 5.85 -4.61 5.13
CA GLU A 50 4.74 -4.06 5.90
C GLU A 50 3.65 -5.10 6.17
N ARG A 51 3.23 -5.84 5.13
CA ARG A 51 2.27 -6.93 5.26
C ARG A 51 2.75 -8.00 6.24
N LYS A 52 4.03 -8.38 6.19
CA LYS A 52 4.61 -9.36 7.12
C LYS A 52 4.62 -8.85 8.56
N ALA A 53 5.01 -7.60 8.77
CA ALA A 53 4.98 -6.97 10.10
C ALA A 53 3.55 -6.88 10.65
N ALA A 54 2.59 -6.45 9.84
CA ALA A 54 1.17 -6.42 10.22
C ALA A 54 0.67 -7.83 10.60
N ALA A 55 0.96 -8.83 9.77
CA ALA A 55 0.54 -10.22 10.01
C ALA A 55 1.17 -10.82 11.27
N ALA A 56 2.45 -10.54 11.54
CA ALA A 56 3.15 -11.01 12.73
C ALA A 56 2.48 -10.52 14.04
N CYS A 57 1.87 -9.33 14.01
CA CYS A 57 1.12 -8.75 15.12
C CYS A 57 -0.41 -9.00 15.04
N GLY A 58 -0.88 -9.78 14.06
CA GLY A 58 -2.29 -10.13 13.89
C GLY A 58 -3.17 -8.95 13.43
N TYR A 59 -2.61 -8.04 12.63
CA TYR A 59 -3.34 -6.97 11.96
C TYR A 59 -3.64 -7.35 10.51
N GLY A 60 -4.79 -6.89 10.00
CA GLY A 60 -5.00 -6.80 8.56
C GLY A 60 -4.13 -5.69 7.96
N PHE A 61 -3.89 -5.74 6.65
CA PHE A 61 -3.07 -4.76 5.94
C PHE A 61 -3.77 -4.33 4.65
N VAL A 62 -3.98 -3.02 4.48
CA VAL A 62 -4.65 -2.42 3.33
C VAL A 62 -3.78 -1.34 2.72
N VAL A 63 -3.71 -1.33 1.39
CA VAL A 63 -2.99 -0.32 0.62
C VAL A 63 -3.98 0.65 -0.01
N GLY A 64 -3.92 1.90 0.39
CA GLY A 64 -4.65 2.99 -0.25
C GLY A 64 -3.87 3.54 -1.44
N VAL A 65 -4.49 3.66 -2.61
CA VAL A 65 -3.88 4.30 -3.78
C VAL A 65 -4.73 5.45 -4.32
N SER A 66 -4.10 6.36 -5.06
CA SER A 66 -4.75 7.55 -5.62
C SER A 66 -5.55 7.26 -6.91
N SER A 67 -5.27 6.17 -7.62
CA SER A 67 -5.89 5.83 -8.91
C SER A 67 -6.19 4.33 -9.10
N GLU A 68 -7.15 4.04 -9.97
CA GLU A 68 -7.47 2.66 -10.39
C GLU A 68 -6.31 2.00 -11.16
N GLN A 69 -5.59 2.76 -11.99
CA GLN A 69 -4.46 2.21 -12.76
C GLN A 69 -3.32 1.74 -11.83
N HIS A 70 -3.09 2.44 -10.72
CA HIS A 70 -2.13 2.03 -9.70
C HIS A 70 -2.60 0.76 -8.98
N LYS A 71 -3.88 0.71 -8.60
CA LYS A 71 -4.50 -0.49 -8.00
C LYS A 71 -4.32 -1.71 -8.90
N GLU A 72 -4.67 -1.60 -10.18
CA GLU A 72 -4.50 -2.68 -11.14
C GLU A 72 -3.04 -3.10 -11.29
N ALA A 73 -2.10 -2.16 -11.28
CA ALA A 73 -0.69 -2.47 -11.41
C ALA A 73 -0.16 -3.28 -10.21
N LEU A 74 -0.59 -2.96 -8.99
CA LEU A 74 -0.27 -3.73 -7.79
C LEU A 74 -0.92 -5.12 -7.82
N LEU A 75 -2.22 -5.20 -8.17
CA LEU A 75 -2.95 -6.47 -8.22
C LEU A 75 -2.47 -7.42 -9.33
N ARG A 76 -1.97 -6.88 -10.45
CA ARG A 76 -1.29 -7.67 -11.49
C ARG A 76 -0.02 -8.33 -10.96
N ARG A 77 0.64 -7.71 -9.97
CA ARG A 77 1.88 -8.22 -9.38
C ARG A 77 1.61 -9.22 -8.26
N ASP A 78 0.58 -8.99 -7.45
CA ASP A 78 0.13 -9.87 -6.39
C ASP A 78 -1.37 -9.65 -6.12
N GLN A 79 -2.17 -10.65 -6.47
CA GLN A 79 -3.63 -10.61 -6.30
C GLN A 79 -4.08 -10.78 -4.84
N THR A 80 -3.15 -11.07 -3.92
CA THR A 80 -3.45 -11.22 -2.48
C THR A 80 -3.40 -9.90 -1.72
N LEU A 81 -2.99 -8.80 -2.37
CA LEU A 81 -3.00 -7.47 -1.77
C LEU A 81 -4.44 -6.95 -1.66
N ASP A 82 -4.79 -6.37 -0.51
CA ASP A 82 -6.02 -5.59 -0.36
C ASP A 82 -5.71 -4.13 -0.74
N VAL A 83 -6.22 -3.70 -1.90
CA VAL A 83 -5.92 -2.39 -2.48
C VAL A 83 -7.20 -1.60 -2.73
N VAL A 84 -7.27 -0.42 -2.12
CA VAL A 84 -8.43 0.47 -2.14
C VAL A 84 -8.05 1.80 -2.78
N VAL A 85 -8.87 2.30 -3.70
CA VAL A 85 -8.71 3.66 -4.22
C VAL A 85 -9.31 4.63 -3.21
N THR A 86 -8.48 5.44 -2.57
CA THR A 86 -8.91 6.34 -1.48
C THR A 86 -9.36 7.71 -1.99
N GLY A 87 -9.12 8.01 -3.27
CA GLY A 87 -9.40 9.33 -3.85
C GLY A 87 -8.49 10.44 -3.30
N CYS A 88 -7.51 10.09 -2.47
CA CYS A 88 -6.51 11.02 -1.96
C CYS A 88 -5.53 11.36 -3.09
N LYS A 89 -5.65 12.58 -3.60
CA LYS A 89 -4.80 13.10 -4.68
C LYS A 89 -3.73 14.02 -4.09
N ARG A 90 -2.52 13.94 -4.64
CA ARG A 90 -1.41 14.85 -4.37
C ARG A 90 -1.28 15.90 -5.46
#